data_AF-A0A3B4WPV6-F1
#
_entry.id   AF-A0A3B4WPV6-F1
#
_cell.length_a   1.000
_cell.length_b   1.000
_cell.length_c   1.000
_cell.angle_alpha   90.00
_cell.angle_beta   90.00
_cell.angle_gamma   90.00
#
_symmetry.space_group_name_H-M   'P 1'
#
loop_
_entity.id
_entity.type
_entity.pdbx_description
1 polymer ?
#
loop_
_entity_poly.entity_id
_entity_poly.type
_entity_poly.pdbx_seq_one_letter_code
_entity_poly.pdbx_strand_id
1 'polypeptide(L)'
;HTFRKHQILSSSPRYILFIHLVINDMSQLALSTLLHVISYTLYSISVPFCLILLIITVLTTLNTPLNLAGMAVECYIAICIPLRHSLICTVKKTYILIGLIWAVSALSILPDLFILLATEPLHFFHSRVFCARDYIFRSAYSLKKREASHIVCLVLVWLILFYTYFRILFAAKGATADFKKARNTIVLHGFQLLLCMLTYVRPMFEQGLLYLLPKQHLSIHFACYVIVQILPRFVSPIVYGLRDQTFRRYVRRFLLCKVSTSSHPENVTKPNITSSMRQQ
;
A
#
# COMPACT_ATOMS: atom_id res chain seq x y z
N HIS A 1 32.50 7.46 -1.93
CA HIS A 1 31.59 8.19 -2.85
C HIS A 1 30.16 7.64 -2.87
N THR A 2 29.93 6.36 -2.58
CA THR A 2 28.60 5.71 -2.57
C THR A 2 27.72 6.08 -1.36
N PHE A 3 28.34 6.33 -0.20
CA PHE A 3 27.62 6.69 1.04
C PHE A 3 26.95 8.07 1.00
N ARG A 4 27.58 9.05 0.34
CA ARG A 4 27.05 10.42 0.20
C ARG A 4 25.79 10.48 -0.67
N LYS A 5 25.59 9.51 -1.57
CA LYS A 5 24.39 9.36 -2.40
C LYS A 5 23.19 8.85 -1.60
N HIS A 6 23.42 8.02 -0.58
CA HIS A 6 22.35 7.54 0.32
C HIS A 6 21.83 8.65 1.24
N GLN A 7 22.69 9.57 1.69
CA GLN A 7 22.32 10.66 2.59
C GLN A 7 21.53 11.78 1.90
N ILE A 8 21.77 12.00 0.59
CA ILE A 8 20.99 12.94 -0.23
C ILE A 8 19.63 12.31 -0.61
N LEU A 9 19.55 10.99 -0.76
CA LEU A 9 18.29 10.28 -1.05
C LEU A 9 17.40 10.12 0.20
N SER A 10 18.00 9.88 1.37
CA SER A 10 17.30 9.79 2.67
C SER A 10 16.73 11.12 3.17
N SER A 11 17.02 12.22 2.47
CA SER A 11 16.59 13.57 2.83
C SER A 11 15.46 14.11 1.93
N SER A 12 14.93 13.29 1.02
CA SER A 12 13.82 13.69 0.13
C SER A 12 12.44 13.39 0.75
N PRO A 13 11.51 14.36 0.81
CA PRO A 13 10.12 14.17 1.25
C PRO A 13 9.45 12.92 0.66
N ARG A 14 9.59 12.70 -0.65
CA ARG A 14 9.08 11.51 -1.35
C ARG A 14 9.50 10.19 -0.71
N TYR A 15 10.77 10.08 -0.33
CA TYR A 15 11.32 8.84 0.22
C TYR A 15 10.78 8.58 1.62
N ILE A 16 10.63 9.63 2.44
CA ILE A 16 10.01 9.53 3.78
C ILE A 16 8.56 9.07 3.67
N LEU A 17 7.77 9.69 2.77
CA LEU A 17 6.37 9.30 2.54
C LEU A 17 6.25 7.85 2.04
N PHE A 18 7.17 7.44 1.14
CA PHE A 18 7.21 6.07 0.64
C PHE A 18 7.57 5.04 1.72
N ILE A 19 8.59 5.29 2.55
CA ILE A 19 8.91 4.40 3.68
C ILE A 19 7.71 4.31 4.62
N HIS A 20 7.12 5.46 4.97
CA HIS A 20 5.94 5.49 5.83
C HIS A 20 4.79 4.67 5.21
N LEU A 21 4.57 4.76 3.90
CA LEU A 21 3.57 3.98 3.17
C LEU A 21 3.84 2.48 3.31
N VAL A 22 5.08 2.04 3.03
CA VAL A 22 5.45 0.61 3.09
C VAL A 22 5.31 0.06 4.51
N ILE A 23 5.82 0.77 5.52
CA ILE A 23 5.71 0.34 6.92
C ILE A 23 4.24 0.24 7.34
N ASN A 24 3.41 1.21 6.95
CA ASN A 24 1.99 1.21 7.24
C ASN A 24 1.26 0.05 6.53
N ASP A 25 1.55 -0.18 5.24
CA ASP A 25 0.95 -1.26 4.45
C ASP A 25 1.33 -2.64 5.01
N MET A 26 2.60 -2.85 5.40
CA MET A 26 3.08 -4.08 6.03
C MET A 26 2.47 -4.30 7.41
N SER A 27 2.40 -3.25 8.24
CA SER A 27 1.74 -3.31 9.56
C SER A 27 0.28 -3.72 9.42
N GLN A 28 -0.44 -3.12 8.47
CA GLN A 28 -1.84 -3.44 8.28
C GLN A 28 -2.06 -4.81 7.63
N LEU A 29 -1.16 -5.28 6.77
CA LEU A 29 -1.21 -6.66 6.28
C LEU A 29 -1.02 -7.67 7.40
N ALA A 30 -0.04 -7.43 8.28
CA ALA A 30 0.24 -8.27 9.43
C ALA A 30 -0.96 -8.32 10.39
N LEU A 31 -1.52 -7.15 10.75
CA LEU A 31 -2.69 -7.05 11.61
C LEU A 31 -3.93 -7.70 11.01
N SER A 32 -4.19 -7.47 9.71
CA SER A 32 -5.32 -8.08 9.02
C SER A 32 -5.18 -9.60 8.94
N THR A 33 -3.96 -10.11 8.73
CA THR A 33 -3.68 -11.54 8.71
C THR A 33 -3.85 -12.14 10.10
N LEU A 34 -3.36 -11.46 11.14
CA LEU A 34 -3.53 -11.87 12.53
C LEU A 34 -5.02 -11.94 12.90
N LEU A 35 -5.80 -10.91 12.57
CA LEU A 35 -7.25 -10.89 12.80
C LEU A 35 -7.95 -12.02 12.05
N HIS A 36 -7.56 -12.30 10.80
CA HIS A 36 -8.13 -13.38 10.01
C HIS A 36 -7.83 -14.76 10.62
N VAL A 37 -6.57 -14.99 11.03
CA VAL A 37 -6.15 -16.22 11.70
C VAL A 37 -6.89 -16.40 13.02
N ILE A 38 -6.93 -15.38 13.87
CA ILE A 38 -7.68 -15.40 15.15
C ILE A 38 -9.15 -15.75 14.92
N SER A 39 -9.78 -15.15 13.90
CA SER A 39 -11.18 -15.40 13.57
C SER A 39 -11.42 -16.86 13.17
N TYR A 40 -10.45 -17.50 12.51
CA TYR A 40 -10.56 -18.88 12.06
C TYR A 40 -10.19 -19.90 13.16
N THR A 41 -9.19 -19.61 13.99
CA THR A 41 -8.66 -20.56 14.98
C THR A 41 -9.33 -20.45 16.34
N LEU A 42 -9.55 -19.23 16.84
CA LEU A 42 -10.04 -18.99 18.19
C LEU A 42 -11.56 -18.78 18.23
N TYR A 43 -12.17 -18.39 17.10
CA TYR A 43 -13.59 -18.07 16.90
C TYR A 43 -14.12 -16.90 17.77
N SER A 44 -13.69 -16.77 19.03
CA SER A 44 -14.03 -15.68 19.93
C SER A 44 -12.81 -15.23 20.75
N ILE A 45 -12.66 -13.91 20.93
CA ILE A 45 -11.63 -13.31 21.77
C ILE A 45 -12.23 -12.22 22.66
N SER A 46 -11.49 -11.79 23.69
CA SER A 46 -11.95 -10.73 24.58
C SER A 46 -12.17 -9.42 23.81
N VAL A 47 -13.28 -8.74 24.12
CA VAL A 47 -13.65 -7.46 23.51
C VAL A 47 -12.53 -6.41 23.54
N PRO A 48 -11.82 -6.13 24.66
CA PRO A 48 -10.77 -5.11 24.69
C PRO A 48 -9.59 -5.44 23.78
N PHE A 49 -9.20 -6.72 23.69
CA PHE A 49 -8.14 -7.14 22.80
C PHE A 49 -8.55 -6.98 21.33
N CYS A 50 -9.78 -7.39 20.99
CA CYS A 50 -10.34 -7.19 19.67
C CYS A 50 -10.42 -5.70 19.30
N LEU A 51 -10.87 -4.85 20.23
CA LEU A 51 -11.01 -3.42 20.04
C LEU A 51 -9.67 -2.76 19.70
N ILE A 52 -8.59 -3.10 20.43
CA ILE A 52 -7.25 -2.59 20.15
C ILE A 52 -6.81 -3.00 18.74
N LEU A 53 -6.93 -4.28 18.38
CA LEU A 53 -6.53 -4.77 17.06
C LEU A 53 -7.32 -4.09 15.93
N LEU A 54 -8.64 -3.92 16.11
CA LEU A 54 -9.50 -3.27 15.12
C LEU A 54 -9.18 -1.78 14.98
N ILE A 55 -8.95 -1.06 16.08
CA ILE A 55 -8.57 0.36 16.03
C ILE A 55 -7.29 0.52 15.21
N ILE A 56 -6.23 -0.23 15.54
CA ILE A 56 -4.95 -0.13 14.81
C ILE A 56 -5.14 -0.50 13.34
N THR A 57 -5.94 -1.54 13.04
CA THR A 57 -6.24 -1.95 11.66
C THR A 57 -6.97 -0.85 10.88
N VAL A 58 -7.97 -0.18 11.48
CA VAL A 58 -8.70 0.91 10.82
C VAL A 58 -7.80 2.13 10.59
N LEU A 59 -7.01 2.53 11.59
CA LEU A 59 -6.08 3.66 11.48
C LEU A 59 -5.09 3.44 10.32
N THR A 60 -4.47 2.26 10.29
CA THR A 60 -3.49 1.93 9.26
C THR A 60 -4.13 1.79 7.88
N THR A 61 -5.36 1.29 7.77
CA THR A 61 -6.09 1.22 6.50
C THR A 61 -6.36 2.62 5.91
N LEU A 62 -6.70 3.61 6.76
CA LEU A 62 -7.01 4.97 6.31
C LEU A 62 -5.73 5.80 6.02
N ASN A 63 -4.62 5.48 6.68
CA ASN A 63 -3.34 6.13 6.41
C ASN A 63 -2.83 5.91 4.98
N THR A 64 -3.06 4.73 4.39
CA THR A 64 -2.58 4.39 3.03
C THR A 64 -3.09 5.37 1.97
N PRO A 65 -4.41 5.59 1.78
CA PRO A 65 -4.90 6.52 0.77
C PRO A 65 -4.51 7.99 1.07
N LEU A 66 -4.48 8.40 2.34
CA LEU A 66 -4.05 9.75 2.71
C LEU A 66 -2.57 9.99 2.40
N ASN A 67 -1.71 9.00 2.66
CA ASN A 67 -0.29 9.07 2.31
C ASN A 67 -0.10 9.10 0.79
N LEU A 68 -0.86 8.28 0.06
CA LEU A 68 -0.83 8.27 -1.40
C LEU A 68 -1.27 9.61 -2.01
N ALA A 69 -2.27 10.26 -1.42
CA ALA A 69 -2.67 11.62 -1.78
C ALA A 69 -1.54 12.63 -1.50
N GLY A 70 -0.88 12.53 -0.35
CA GLY A 70 0.31 13.32 -0.03
C GLY A 70 1.44 13.15 -1.05
N MET A 71 1.74 11.92 -1.45
CA MET A 71 2.72 11.62 -2.50
C MET A 71 2.32 12.20 -3.86
N ALA A 72 1.03 12.14 -4.21
CA ALA A 72 0.53 12.72 -5.46
C ALA A 72 0.63 14.25 -5.47
N VAL A 73 0.31 14.92 -4.35
CA VAL A 73 0.45 16.37 -4.18
C VAL A 73 1.93 16.78 -4.26
N GLU A 74 2.82 16.04 -3.61
CA GLU A 74 4.26 16.28 -3.68
C GLU A 74 4.78 16.14 -5.13
N CYS A 75 4.35 15.10 -5.84
CA CYS A 75 4.65 14.94 -7.26
C CYS A 75 4.13 16.11 -8.10
N TYR A 76 2.90 16.57 -7.85
CA TYR A 76 2.31 17.70 -8.56
C TYR A 76 3.10 18.99 -8.35
N ILE A 77 3.44 19.33 -7.12
CA ILE A 77 4.22 20.54 -6.79
C ILE A 77 5.60 20.50 -7.44
N ALA A 78 6.27 19.33 -7.43
CA ALA A 78 7.57 19.16 -8.07
C ALA A 78 7.56 19.44 -9.59
N ILE A 79 6.44 19.14 -10.26
CA ILE A 79 6.28 19.30 -11.71
C ILE A 79 5.80 20.70 -12.06
N CYS A 80 4.76 21.18 -11.38
CA CYS A 80 4.10 22.44 -11.73
C CYS A 80 4.84 23.66 -11.16
N ILE A 81 5.61 23.49 -10.08
CA ILE A 81 6.30 24.59 -9.38
C ILE A 81 7.72 24.18 -8.95
N PRO A 82 8.59 23.77 -9.90
CA PRO A 82 9.92 23.24 -9.57
C PRO A 82 10.79 24.22 -8.78
N LEU A 83 10.68 25.53 -9.05
CA LEU A 83 11.47 26.57 -8.37
C LEU A 83 11.12 26.74 -6.88
N ARG A 84 9.87 26.47 -6.46
CA ARG A 84 9.46 26.53 -5.04
C ARG A 84 9.38 25.17 -4.37
N HIS A 85 9.64 24.09 -5.09
CA HIS A 85 9.53 22.73 -4.55
C HIS A 85 10.43 22.52 -3.32
N SER A 86 11.67 23.00 -3.33
CA SER A 86 12.60 22.90 -2.19
C SER A 86 12.15 23.70 -0.96
N LEU A 87 11.35 24.75 -1.16
CA LEU A 87 10.83 25.60 -0.08
C LEU A 87 9.50 25.04 0.50
N ILE A 88 8.67 24.46 -0.35
CA ILE A 88 7.34 23.94 0.02
C ILE A 88 7.43 22.51 0.57
N CYS A 89 8.13 21.62 -0.15
CA CYS A 89 8.29 20.21 0.21
C CYS A 89 9.58 20.05 1.02
N THR A 90 9.51 20.38 2.31
CA THR A 90 10.62 20.17 3.25
C THR A 90 10.38 18.93 4.12
N VAL A 91 11.47 18.37 4.66
CA VAL A 91 11.42 17.23 5.60
C VAL A 91 10.53 17.53 6.81
N LYS A 92 10.64 18.73 7.39
CA LYS A 92 9.81 19.16 8.52
C LYS A 92 8.32 19.14 8.17
N LYS A 93 7.94 19.72 7.02
CA LYS A 93 6.55 19.71 6.54
C LYS A 93 6.04 18.30 6.23
N THR A 94 6.92 17.40 5.80
CA THR A 94 6.58 15.99 5.56
C THR A 94 6.21 15.27 6.84
N TYR A 95 6.96 15.47 7.94
CA TYR A 95 6.59 14.91 9.24
C TYR A 95 5.30 15.51 9.79
N ILE A 96 5.05 16.81 9.56
CA ILE A 96 3.76 17.44 9.88
C ILE A 96 2.63 16.77 9.09
N LEU A 97 2.82 16.54 7.79
CA LEU A 97 1.84 15.83 6.96
C LEU A 97 1.57 14.42 7.49
N ILE A 98 2.60 13.66 7.86
CA ILE A 98 2.43 12.34 8.50
C ILE A 98 1.63 12.46 9.79
N GLY A 99 1.95 13.42 10.66
CA GLY A 99 1.17 13.68 11.88
C GLY A 99 -0.29 14.01 11.59
N LEU A 100 -0.57 14.83 10.57
CA LEU A 100 -1.93 15.14 10.13
C LEU A 100 -2.66 13.91 9.58
N ILE A 101 -1.98 13.03 8.84
CA ILE A 101 -2.54 11.77 8.36
C ILE A 101 -3.01 10.93 9.56
N TRP A 102 -2.16 10.75 10.57
CA TRP A 102 -2.52 10.02 11.79
C TRP A 102 -3.65 10.69 12.56
N ALA A 103 -3.65 12.01 12.66
CA ALA A 103 -4.71 12.77 13.35
C ALA A 103 -6.06 12.62 12.66
N VAL A 104 -6.11 12.74 11.33
CA VAL A 104 -7.33 12.53 10.53
C VAL A 104 -7.82 11.09 10.67
N SER A 105 -6.90 10.12 10.63
CA SER A 105 -7.25 8.71 10.84
C SER A 105 -7.83 8.46 12.24
N ALA A 106 -7.24 9.03 13.28
CA ALA A 106 -7.76 8.96 14.64
C ALA A 106 -9.15 9.60 14.76
N LEU A 107 -9.33 10.79 14.19
CA LEU A 107 -10.60 11.49 14.21
C LEU A 107 -11.72 10.69 13.53
N SER A 108 -11.39 9.86 12.53
CA SER A 108 -12.39 9.04 11.83
C SER A 108 -13.00 7.92 12.68
N ILE A 109 -12.23 7.37 13.64
CA ILE A 109 -12.63 6.23 14.48
C ILE A 109 -13.18 6.68 15.84
N LEU A 110 -12.80 7.86 16.32
CA LEU A 110 -13.27 8.40 17.60
C LEU A 110 -14.81 8.38 17.78
N PRO A 111 -15.64 8.77 16.79
CA PRO A 111 -17.10 8.71 16.92
C PRO A 111 -17.61 7.29 17.14
N ASP A 112 -17.04 6.29 16.47
CA ASP A 112 -17.46 4.89 16.63
C ASP A 112 -17.11 4.38 18.03
N LEU A 113 -15.94 4.77 18.54
CA LEU A 113 -15.49 4.44 19.89
C LEU A 113 -16.38 5.11 20.96
N PHE A 114 -16.68 6.40 20.80
CA PHE A 114 -17.54 7.12 21.74
C PHE A 114 -18.94 6.51 21.81
N ILE A 115 -19.52 6.19 20.66
CA ILE A 115 -20.83 5.52 20.60
C ILE A 115 -20.77 4.16 21.27
N LEU A 116 -19.75 3.35 20.98
CA LEU A 116 -19.56 2.05 21.63
C LEU A 116 -19.53 2.16 23.16
N LEU A 117 -18.76 3.12 23.70
CA LEU A 117 -18.66 3.35 25.15
C LEU A 117 -19.96 3.89 25.75
N ALA A 118 -20.73 4.68 24.98
CA ALA A 118 -21.97 5.28 25.46
C ALA A 118 -23.16 4.31 25.42
N THR A 119 -23.17 3.34 24.50
CA THR A 119 -24.33 2.45 24.28
C THR A 119 -24.17 1.06 24.86
N GLU A 120 -22.95 0.51 24.92
CA GLU A 120 -22.75 -0.87 25.39
C GLU A 120 -22.51 -0.93 26.90
N PRO A 121 -23.09 -1.92 27.61
CA PRO A 121 -22.91 -2.08 29.05
C PRO A 121 -21.49 -2.58 29.39
N LEU A 122 -21.01 -2.32 30.62
CA LEU A 122 -19.69 -2.75 31.08
C LEU A 122 -19.42 -4.26 30.91
N HIS A 123 -20.44 -5.10 31.13
CA HIS A 123 -20.33 -6.55 30.94
C HIS A 123 -19.94 -6.94 29.50
N PHE A 124 -20.32 -6.13 28.49
CA PHE A 124 -19.91 -6.36 27.10
C PHE A 124 -18.38 -6.32 26.97
N PHE A 125 -17.71 -5.38 27.62
CA PHE A 125 -16.24 -5.27 27.58
C PHE A 125 -15.52 -6.44 28.28
N HIS A 126 -16.19 -7.16 29.17
CA HIS A 126 -15.64 -8.38 29.79
C HIS A 126 -15.98 -9.66 29.02
N SER A 127 -16.83 -9.57 28.00
CA SER A 127 -17.28 -10.71 27.20
C SER A 127 -16.27 -11.13 26.11
N ARG A 128 -16.54 -12.28 25.49
CA ARG A 128 -15.83 -12.77 24.30
C ARG A 128 -16.77 -12.73 23.09
N VAL A 129 -16.27 -12.25 21.96
CA VAL A 129 -17.04 -12.11 20.72
C VAL A 129 -16.21 -12.49 19.52
N PHE A 130 -16.89 -12.79 18.41
CA PHE A 130 -16.25 -12.90 17.11
C PHE A 130 -15.64 -11.56 16.71
N CYS A 131 -14.33 -11.53 16.51
CA CYS A 131 -13.61 -10.27 16.30
C CYS A 131 -13.73 -9.77 14.86
N ALA A 132 -14.86 -9.13 14.59
CA ALA A 132 -15.07 -8.40 13.37
C ALA A 132 -15.70 -7.04 13.66
N ARG A 133 -15.44 -6.09 12.76
CA ARG A 133 -15.86 -4.70 12.90
C ARG A 133 -17.38 -4.58 13.08
N ASP A 134 -18.15 -5.43 12.42
CA ASP A 134 -19.62 -5.47 12.50
C ASP A 134 -20.15 -5.87 13.86
N TYR A 135 -19.44 -6.77 14.55
CA TYR A 135 -19.88 -7.28 15.86
C TYR A 135 -19.49 -6.35 17.00
N ILE A 136 -18.39 -5.61 16.84
CA ILE A 136 -17.97 -4.59 17.81
C ILE A 136 -18.73 -3.28 17.60
N PHE A 137 -18.66 -2.70 16.40
CA PHE A 137 -19.31 -1.42 16.07
C PHE A 137 -20.69 -1.64 15.45
N ARG A 138 -21.57 -2.31 16.19
CA ARG A 138 -22.90 -2.75 15.72
C ARG A 138 -23.97 -1.65 15.69
N SER A 139 -23.64 -0.43 16.11
CA SER A 139 -24.62 0.67 16.15
C SER A 139 -25.13 1.00 14.75
N ALA A 140 -26.42 1.34 14.65
CA ALA A 140 -27.03 1.74 13.37
C ALA A 140 -26.32 2.97 12.76
N TYR A 141 -25.79 3.87 13.60
CA TYR A 141 -24.98 5.00 13.16
C TYR A 141 -23.67 4.54 12.52
N SER A 142 -22.90 3.66 13.17
CA SER A 142 -21.60 3.17 12.65
C SER A 142 -21.78 2.41 11.34
N LEU A 143 -22.87 1.64 11.20
CA LEU A 143 -23.23 0.98 9.94
C LEU A 143 -23.55 1.99 8.84
N LYS A 144 -24.48 2.93 9.08
CA LYS A 144 -24.84 3.98 8.10
C LYS A 144 -23.66 4.84 7.69
N LYS A 145 -22.82 5.25 8.65
CA LYS A 145 -21.59 6.02 8.40
C LYS A 145 -20.67 5.26 7.45
N ARG A 146 -20.49 3.95 7.66
CA ARG A 146 -19.63 3.12 6.83
C ARG A 146 -20.19 2.93 5.42
N GLU A 147 -21.46 2.62 5.29
CA GLU A 147 -22.12 2.48 3.98
C GLU A 147 -21.99 3.78 3.18
N ALA A 148 -22.30 4.92 3.80
CA ALA A 148 -22.13 6.23 3.18
C ALA A 148 -20.67 6.50 2.79
N SER A 149 -19.71 6.18 3.66
CA SER A 149 -18.28 6.32 3.37
C SER A 149 -17.84 5.45 2.19
N HIS A 150 -18.30 4.20 2.10
CA HIS A 150 -17.97 3.31 1.00
C HIS A 150 -18.50 3.84 -0.33
N ILE A 151 -19.76 4.30 -0.36
CA ILE A 151 -20.40 4.88 -1.56
C ILE A 151 -19.66 6.15 -1.98
N VAL A 152 -19.39 7.07 -1.06
CA VAL A 152 -18.67 8.32 -1.36
C VAL A 152 -17.27 8.02 -1.90
N CYS A 153 -16.53 7.10 -1.28
CA CYS A 153 -15.22 6.69 -1.76
C CYS A 153 -15.28 6.09 -3.18
N LEU A 154 -16.25 5.21 -3.44
CA LEU A 154 -16.48 4.62 -4.76
C LEU A 154 -16.70 5.68 -5.84
N VAL A 155 -17.59 6.65 -5.57
CA VAL A 155 -17.88 7.74 -6.51
C VAL A 155 -16.64 8.60 -6.74
N LEU A 156 -15.93 8.98 -5.69
CA LEU A 156 -14.70 9.78 -5.81
C LEU A 156 -13.63 9.06 -6.63
N VAL A 157 -13.43 7.76 -6.43
CA VAL A 157 -12.47 6.96 -7.21
C VAL A 157 -12.84 6.94 -8.68
N TRP A 158 -14.11 6.69 -9.01
CA TRP A 158 -14.58 6.70 -10.39
C TRP A 158 -14.39 8.05 -11.06
N LEU A 159 -14.72 9.15 -10.37
CA LEU A 159 -14.49 10.51 -10.87
C LEU A 159 -13.00 10.79 -11.09
N ILE A 160 -12.14 10.43 -10.13
CA ILE A 160 -10.68 10.61 -10.23
C ILE A 160 -10.12 9.80 -11.40
N LEU A 161 -10.56 8.54 -11.58
CA LEU A 161 -10.11 7.70 -12.68
C LEU A 161 -10.52 8.25 -14.04
N PHE A 162 -11.79 8.64 -14.19
CA PHE A 162 -12.28 9.26 -15.43
C PHE A 162 -11.53 10.55 -15.74
N TYR A 163 -11.40 11.44 -14.76
CA TYR A 163 -10.67 12.69 -14.92
C TYR A 163 -9.21 12.46 -15.31
N THR A 164 -8.54 11.53 -14.62
CA THR A 164 -7.14 11.19 -14.88
C THR A 164 -6.98 10.59 -16.27
N TYR A 165 -7.86 9.67 -16.67
CA TYR A 165 -7.88 9.05 -18.00
C TYR A 165 -8.01 10.10 -19.12
N PHE A 166 -8.99 11.01 -19.02
CA PHE A 166 -9.17 12.06 -20.02
C PHE A 166 -7.98 13.02 -20.04
N ARG A 167 -7.46 13.44 -18.88
CA ARG A 167 -6.25 14.26 -18.82
C ARG A 167 -5.05 13.62 -19.48
N ILE A 168 -4.87 12.30 -19.31
CA ILE A 168 -3.79 11.54 -19.94
C ILE A 168 -3.95 11.54 -21.46
N LEU A 169 -5.17 11.31 -21.97
CA LEU A 169 -5.46 11.33 -23.40
C LEU A 169 -5.17 12.70 -24.02
N PHE A 170 -5.59 13.79 -23.38
CA PHE A 170 -5.34 15.14 -23.85
C PHE A 170 -3.85 15.53 -23.76
N ALA A 171 -3.18 15.18 -22.65
CA ALA A 171 -1.75 15.47 -22.49
C ALA A 171 -0.85 14.61 -23.40
N ALA A 172 -1.30 13.43 -23.82
CA ALA A 172 -0.54 12.56 -24.73
C ALA A 172 -0.39 13.15 -26.14
N LYS A 173 -1.28 14.07 -26.55
CA LYS A 173 -1.30 14.67 -27.90
C LYS A 173 -0.19 15.69 -28.17
N GLY A 174 0.72 15.97 -27.23
CA GLY A 174 1.82 16.94 -27.47
C GLY A 174 3.00 16.92 -26.48
N ALA A 175 3.21 15.83 -25.74
CA ALA A 175 4.15 15.82 -24.60
C ALA A 175 5.62 15.52 -24.95
N THR A 176 6.53 16.34 -24.43
CA THR A 176 7.99 16.11 -24.37
C THR A 176 8.35 14.97 -23.40
N ALA A 177 9.61 14.49 -23.41
CA ALA A 177 10.06 13.33 -22.64
C ALA A 177 9.86 13.46 -21.11
N ASP A 178 10.02 14.66 -20.55
CA ASP A 178 9.83 14.91 -19.11
C ASP A 178 8.36 14.84 -18.68
N PHE A 179 7.44 15.28 -19.55
CA PHE A 179 5.99 15.12 -19.33
C PHE A 179 5.55 13.65 -19.32
N LYS A 180 6.18 12.78 -20.14
CA LYS A 180 5.89 11.33 -20.13
C LYS A 180 6.26 10.69 -18.79
N LYS A 181 7.38 11.09 -18.18
CA LYS A 181 7.84 10.56 -16.88
C LYS A 181 6.94 11.01 -15.72
N ALA A 182 6.51 12.26 -15.74
CA ALA A 182 5.52 12.81 -14.81
C ALA A 182 4.18 12.06 -14.90
N ARG A 183 3.67 11.87 -16.12
CA ARG A 183 2.41 11.16 -16.39
C ARG A 183 2.41 9.73 -15.84
N ASN A 184 3.47 8.96 -16.08
CA ASN A 184 3.56 7.59 -15.57
C ASN A 184 3.54 7.55 -14.03
N THR A 185 4.01 8.58 -13.35
CA THR A 185 3.94 8.67 -11.88
C THR A 185 2.51 8.87 -11.40
N ILE A 186 1.79 9.79 -12.04
CA ILE A 186 0.39 10.11 -11.68
C ILE A 186 -0.53 8.93 -11.97
N VAL A 187 -0.38 8.28 -13.14
CA VAL A 187 -1.11 7.05 -13.49
C VAL A 187 -0.89 5.99 -12.43
N LEU A 188 0.35 5.84 -12.01
CA LEU A 188 0.75 4.82 -11.06
C LEU A 188 0.20 5.07 -9.66
N HIS A 189 0.24 6.31 -9.16
CA HIS A 189 -0.44 6.68 -7.93
C HIS A 189 -1.96 6.49 -8.05
N GLY A 190 -2.56 6.81 -9.20
CA GLY A 190 -3.97 6.55 -9.46
C GLY A 190 -4.32 5.06 -9.45
N PHE A 191 -3.46 4.23 -10.03
CA PHE A 191 -3.59 2.77 -10.00
C PHE A 191 -3.43 2.21 -8.59
N GLN A 192 -2.45 2.68 -7.83
CA GLN A 192 -2.28 2.32 -6.41
C GLN A 192 -3.49 2.75 -5.58
N LEU A 193 -4.07 3.92 -5.86
CA LEU A 193 -5.27 4.40 -5.18
C LEU A 193 -6.46 3.49 -5.50
N LEU A 194 -6.65 3.14 -6.77
CA LEU A 194 -7.68 2.20 -7.20
C LEU A 194 -7.55 0.85 -6.48
N LEU A 195 -6.33 0.28 -6.47
CA LEU A 195 -6.07 -0.99 -5.81
C LEU A 195 -6.31 -0.93 -4.29
N CYS A 196 -5.86 0.13 -3.61
CA CYS A 196 -6.13 0.33 -2.19
C CYS A 196 -7.63 0.41 -1.91
N MET A 197 -8.36 1.12 -2.78
CA MET A 197 -9.79 1.36 -2.62
C MET A 197 -10.65 0.12 -2.88
N LEU A 198 -10.13 -0.92 -3.54
CA LEU A 198 -10.78 -2.24 -3.61
C LEU A 198 -11.14 -2.77 -2.21
N THR A 199 -10.39 -2.39 -1.17
CA THR A 199 -10.68 -2.74 0.23
C THR A 199 -12.08 -2.33 0.67
N TYR A 200 -12.57 -1.18 0.18
CA TYR A 200 -13.92 -0.68 0.49
C TYR A 200 -15.00 -1.31 -0.41
N VAL A 201 -14.63 -1.80 -1.60
CA VAL A 201 -15.54 -2.47 -2.55
C VAL A 201 -15.71 -3.96 -2.23
N ARG A 202 -14.73 -4.55 -1.54
CA ARG A 202 -14.71 -5.97 -1.13
C ARG A 202 -16.05 -6.49 -0.60
N PRO A 203 -16.73 -5.87 0.39
CA PRO A 203 -17.97 -6.45 0.93
C PRO A 203 -19.08 -6.57 -0.13
N MET A 204 -19.23 -5.58 -1.01
CA MET A 204 -20.21 -5.64 -2.09
C MET A 204 -19.82 -6.70 -3.14
N PHE A 205 -18.54 -6.80 -3.46
CA PHE A 205 -18.02 -7.77 -4.41
C PHE A 205 -18.16 -9.22 -3.89
N GLU A 206 -17.85 -9.45 -2.61
CA GLU A 206 -18.04 -10.74 -1.94
C GLU A 206 -19.50 -11.15 -1.90
N GLN A 207 -20.41 -10.24 -1.52
CA GLN A 207 -21.85 -10.51 -1.52
C GLN A 207 -22.37 -10.88 -2.92
N GLY A 208 -21.95 -10.14 -3.96
CA GLY A 208 -22.32 -10.46 -5.34
C GLY A 208 -21.79 -11.83 -5.78
N LEU A 209 -20.53 -12.16 -5.46
CA LEU A 209 -19.94 -13.44 -5.84
C LEU A 209 -20.56 -14.61 -5.07
N LEU A 210 -20.90 -14.42 -3.79
CA LEU A 210 -21.63 -15.40 -2.98
C LEU A 210 -23.06 -15.61 -3.47
N TYR A 211 -23.72 -14.58 -4.01
CA TYR A 211 -25.03 -14.72 -4.64
C TYR A 211 -24.96 -15.60 -5.90
N LEU A 212 -23.93 -15.43 -6.73
CA LEU A 212 -23.72 -16.26 -7.93
C LEU A 212 -23.23 -17.67 -7.61
N LEU A 213 -22.34 -17.82 -6.62
CA LEU A 213 -21.63 -19.06 -6.31
C LEU A 213 -21.72 -19.38 -4.80
N PRO A 214 -22.91 -19.68 -4.27
CA PRO A 214 -23.14 -19.82 -2.83
C PRO A 214 -22.38 -20.99 -2.19
N LYS A 215 -22.04 -22.02 -2.98
CA LYS A 215 -21.31 -23.21 -2.50
C LYS A 215 -19.80 -22.98 -2.29
N GLN A 216 -19.25 -21.85 -2.73
CA GLN A 216 -17.80 -21.58 -2.73
C GLN A 216 -17.37 -20.53 -1.70
N HIS A 217 -18.09 -20.43 -0.58
CA HIS A 217 -17.92 -19.34 0.39
C HIS A 217 -16.47 -19.15 0.87
N LEU A 218 -15.79 -20.23 1.24
CA LEU A 218 -14.41 -20.17 1.75
C LEU A 218 -13.41 -19.72 0.66
N SER A 219 -13.53 -20.28 -0.55
CA SER A 219 -12.66 -19.94 -1.68
C SER A 219 -12.85 -18.48 -2.12
N ILE A 220 -14.09 -17.99 -2.13
CA ILE A 220 -14.42 -16.60 -2.46
C ILE A 220 -13.82 -15.63 -1.45
N HIS A 221 -14.03 -15.87 -0.14
CA HIS A 221 -13.46 -15.05 0.92
C HIS A 221 -11.93 -15.03 0.87
N PHE A 222 -11.30 -16.19 0.68
CA PHE A 222 -9.84 -16.28 0.58
C PHE A 222 -9.31 -15.57 -0.66
N ALA A 223 -9.90 -15.79 -1.83
CA ALA A 223 -9.48 -15.14 -3.07
C ALA A 223 -9.64 -13.61 -2.98
N CYS A 224 -10.78 -13.13 -2.48
CA CYS A 224 -11.01 -11.71 -2.27
C CYS A 224 -10.03 -11.12 -1.26
N TYR A 225 -9.70 -11.84 -0.18
CA TYR A 225 -8.65 -11.43 0.75
C TYR A 225 -7.29 -11.28 0.06
N VAL A 226 -6.86 -12.27 -0.74
CA VAL A 226 -5.58 -12.20 -1.47
C VAL A 226 -5.57 -11.04 -2.46
N ILE A 227 -6.61 -10.91 -3.28
CA ILE A 227 -6.66 -9.91 -4.36
C ILE A 227 -6.78 -8.50 -3.80
N VAL A 228 -7.55 -8.31 -2.73
CA VAL A 228 -7.87 -6.97 -2.22
C VAL A 228 -6.94 -6.54 -1.09
N GLN A 229 -6.52 -7.45 -0.22
CA GLN A 229 -5.63 -7.11 0.89
C GLN A 229 -4.17 -7.33 0.51
N ILE A 230 -3.80 -8.49 -0.01
CA ILE A 230 -2.39 -8.81 -0.24
C ILE A 230 -1.88 -8.03 -1.46
N LEU A 231 -2.48 -8.23 -2.64
CA LEU A 231 -1.94 -7.75 -3.90
C LEU A 231 -1.60 -6.23 -3.93
N PRO A 232 -2.47 -5.31 -3.49
CA PRO A 232 -2.21 -3.86 -3.56
C PRO A 232 -0.94 -3.43 -2.81
N ARG A 233 -0.67 -4.09 -1.68
CA ARG A 233 0.43 -3.76 -0.76
C ARG A 233 1.78 -4.24 -1.25
N PHE A 234 1.81 -5.30 -2.06
CA PHE A 234 3.02 -5.75 -2.75
C PHE A 234 3.27 -4.95 -4.02
N VAL A 235 2.21 -4.52 -4.69
CA VAL A 235 2.32 -3.67 -5.88
C VAL A 235 3.04 -2.37 -5.54
N SER A 236 2.77 -1.74 -4.39
CA SER A 236 3.46 -0.51 -3.98
C SER A 236 5.01 -0.64 -4.01
N PRO A 237 5.66 -1.48 -3.18
CA PRO A 237 7.12 -1.68 -3.23
C PRO A 237 7.66 -2.10 -4.60
N ILE A 238 6.97 -3.01 -5.31
CA ILE A 238 7.42 -3.51 -6.61
C ILE A 238 7.46 -2.38 -7.62
N VAL A 239 6.40 -1.58 -7.67
CA VAL A 239 6.26 -0.45 -8.58
C VAL A 239 7.35 0.60 -8.33
N TYR A 240 7.58 0.98 -7.08
CA TYR A 240 8.60 2.00 -6.75
C TYR A 240 10.02 1.44 -6.90
N GLY A 241 10.24 0.17 -6.54
CA GLY A 241 11.51 -0.52 -6.76
C GLY A 241 11.84 -0.63 -8.25
N LEU A 242 10.90 -1.08 -9.08
CA LEU A 242 11.10 -1.13 -10.53
C LEU A 242 11.35 0.25 -11.13
N ARG A 243 10.85 1.33 -10.53
CA ARG A 243 11.12 2.70 -10.98
C ARG A 243 12.55 3.17 -10.66
N ASP A 244 13.15 2.67 -9.59
CA ASP A 244 14.54 2.96 -9.25
C ASP A 244 15.51 2.25 -10.21
N GLN A 245 16.39 3.01 -10.86
CA GLN A 245 17.32 2.45 -11.85
C GLN A 245 18.32 1.47 -11.22
N THR A 246 18.66 1.66 -9.95
CA THR A 246 19.61 0.82 -9.21
C THR A 246 18.96 -0.51 -8.86
N PHE A 247 17.76 -0.49 -8.28
CA PHE A 247 16.98 -1.68 -7.98
C PHE A 247 16.61 -2.45 -9.26
N ARG A 248 16.22 -1.76 -10.34
CA ARG A 248 15.97 -2.38 -11.64
C ARG A 248 17.19 -3.11 -12.18
N ARG A 249 18.40 -2.54 -12.01
CA ARG A 249 19.66 -3.19 -12.41
C ARG A 249 19.97 -4.41 -11.54
N TYR A 250 19.70 -4.35 -10.23
CA TYR A 250 19.85 -5.49 -9.32
C TYR A 250 18.86 -6.63 -9.62
N VAL A 251 17.57 -6.34 -9.79
CA VAL A 251 16.55 -7.34 -10.13
C VAL A 251 16.83 -7.97 -11.49
N ARG A 252 17.20 -7.16 -12.49
CA ARG A 252 17.57 -7.69 -13.81
C ARG A 252 18.80 -8.59 -13.71
N ARG A 253 19.79 -8.24 -12.89
CA ARG A 253 20.97 -9.09 -12.65
C ARG A 253 20.61 -10.39 -11.92
N PHE A 254 19.75 -10.34 -10.91
CA PHE A 254 19.28 -11.52 -10.18
C PHE A 254 18.46 -12.47 -11.08
N LEU A 255 17.57 -11.93 -11.91
CA LEU A 255 16.75 -12.70 -12.84
C LEU A 255 17.59 -13.28 -14.00
N LEU A 256 18.54 -12.52 -14.55
CA LEU A 256 19.43 -13.00 -15.61
C LEU A 256 20.46 -14.02 -15.10
N CYS A 257 20.95 -13.88 -13.86
CA CYS A 257 21.82 -14.89 -13.25
C CYS A 257 21.11 -16.25 -13.02
N LYS A 258 19.77 -16.27 -12.97
CA LYS A 258 19.00 -17.52 -12.93
C LYS A 258 18.82 -18.18 -14.31
N VAL A 259 19.06 -17.45 -15.40
CA VAL A 259 18.93 -17.97 -16.78
C VAL A 259 20.25 -18.54 -17.31
N SER A 260 21.40 -18.13 -16.76
CA SER A 260 22.72 -18.59 -17.25
C SER A 260 23.28 -19.87 -16.61
N THR A 261 22.54 -20.57 -15.76
CA THR A 261 22.97 -21.89 -15.24
C THR A 261 22.27 -23.03 -15.96
N SER A 262 22.42 -23.10 -17.28
CA SER A 262 22.20 -24.35 -18.05
C SER A 262 22.86 -24.24 -19.42
N SER A 263 24.18 -24.43 -19.46
CA SER A 263 24.89 -24.87 -20.67
C SER A 263 26.30 -25.36 -20.31
N HIS A 264 26.40 -26.69 -20.18
CA HIS A 264 27.53 -27.59 -20.39
C HIS A 264 28.99 -27.20 -20.01
N PRO A 265 29.73 -28.07 -19.28
CA PRO A 265 31.18 -27.95 -19.15
C PRO A 265 31.90 -28.49 -20.40
N GLU A 266 32.71 -27.66 -21.06
CA GLU A 266 33.74 -28.13 -22.00
C GLU A 266 35.05 -28.42 -21.24
N ASN A 267 35.55 -29.65 -21.44
CA ASN A 267 36.84 -30.11 -20.94
C ASN A 267 37.99 -29.30 -21.57
N VAL A 268 38.73 -28.56 -20.74
CA VAL A 268 39.96 -27.89 -21.16
C VAL A 268 41.15 -28.82 -20.93
N THR A 269 41.67 -29.36 -22.03
CA THR A 269 42.94 -30.08 -22.15
C THR A 269 44.12 -29.18 -21.74
N LYS A 270 44.99 -29.65 -20.85
CA LYS A 270 46.24 -28.97 -20.44
C LYS A 270 47.30 -29.00 -21.55
N PRO A 271 48.08 -27.93 -21.75
CA PRO A 271 49.40 -28.02 -22.36
C PRO A 271 50.54 -27.78 -21.36
N ASN A 272 51.66 -28.45 -21.68
CA ASN A 272 52.90 -28.57 -20.92
C ASN A 272 53.62 -27.25 -20.64
N ILE A 273 54.23 -27.18 -19.44
CA ILE A 273 55.20 -26.17 -19.04
C ILE A 273 56.57 -26.61 -19.55
N THR A 274 57.23 -25.77 -20.36
CA THR A 274 58.67 -25.88 -20.59
C THR A 274 59.30 -24.53 -20.26
N SER A 275 60.14 -24.56 -19.22
CA SER A 275 60.92 -23.47 -18.68
C SER A 275 62.16 -23.17 -19.54
N SER A 276 62.39 -21.90 -19.86
CA SER A 276 63.70 -21.34 -20.24
C SER A 276 63.68 -19.86 -19.86
N MET A 277 64.24 -19.52 -18.69
CA MET A 277 65.58 -18.95 -18.47
C MET A 277 65.72 -17.44 -18.71
N ARG A 278 66.35 -16.83 -17.68
CA ARG A 278 67.30 -15.70 -17.69
C ARG A 278 66.79 -14.26 -17.69
N GLN A 279 66.93 -13.67 -16.49
CA GLN A 279 67.79 -12.51 -16.18
C GLN A 279 67.93 -11.43 -17.25
N GLN A 280 67.35 -10.26 -16.99
CA GLN A 280 68.10 -9.08 -16.50
C GLN A 280 67.15 -8.12 -15.80
#